data_AF-A0A258TPJ7-F1
#
_entry.id   AF-A0A258TPJ7-F1
#
_cell.length_a   1.000
_cell.length_b   1.000
_cell.length_c   1.000
_cell.angle_alpha   90.00
_cell.angle_beta   90.00
_cell.angle_gamma   90.00
#
_symmetry.space_group_name_H-M   'P 1'
#
loop_
_entity.id
_entity.type
_entity.pdbx_description
1 polymer ?
#
loop_
_entity_poly.entity_id
_entity_poly.type
_entity_poly.pdbx_seq_one_letter_code
_entity_poly.pdbx_strand_id
1 'polypeptide(L)'
;MPGTNTLAAEVTHVSKHGFWLLLGEEELLLPFSEFPWFHQATIEQLTTIEWPSPDHLYWPLLDVDLSVASIRNPEDFPLMSAVSANPVLQGDTLQVSRP
;
A
#
# COMPACT_ATOMS: atom_id res chain seq x y z
N MET A 1 20.13 -23.98 15.87
CA MET A 1 20.41 -22.58 15.48
C MET A 1 21.02 -22.58 14.09
N PRO A 2 20.31 -22.08 13.08
CA PRO A 2 20.92 -21.32 12.00
C PRO A 2 20.53 -19.85 12.19
N GLY A 3 21.53 -18.97 12.21
CA GLY A 3 21.31 -17.55 11.96
C GLY A 3 20.95 -17.43 10.50
N THR A 4 19.67 -17.30 10.19
CA THR A 4 19.21 -17.11 8.82
C THR A 4 19.61 -15.71 8.40
N ASN A 5 20.66 -15.59 7.60
CA ASN A 5 20.85 -14.47 6.67
C ASN A 5 19.72 -14.55 5.64
N THR A 6 18.46 -14.38 6.09
CA THR A 6 17.38 -14.08 5.18
C THR A 6 17.69 -12.67 4.73
N LEU A 7 17.77 -12.46 3.42
CA LEU A 7 17.67 -11.15 2.78
C LEU A 7 16.35 -10.52 3.27
N ALA A 8 16.36 -9.94 4.46
CA ALA A 8 15.18 -9.60 5.22
C ALA A 8 14.62 -8.30 4.64
N ALA A 9 13.32 -8.25 4.41
CA ALA A 9 12.66 -6.99 4.15
C ALA A 9 12.75 -6.15 5.44
N GLU A 10 13.56 -5.09 5.42
CA GLU A 10 13.85 -4.27 6.60
C GLU A 10 13.28 -2.88 6.43
N VAL A 11 12.54 -2.40 7.43
CA VAL A 11 12.04 -1.02 7.40
C VAL A 11 13.18 -0.07 7.75
N THR A 12 13.65 0.72 6.79
CA THR A 12 14.79 1.65 7.00
C THR A 12 14.35 2.98 7.58
N HIS A 13 13.15 3.45 7.21
CA HIS A 13 12.68 4.76 7.64
C HIS A 13 11.15 4.82 7.72
N VAL A 14 10.59 5.38 8.79
CA VAL A 14 9.14 5.60 8.92
C VAL A 14 8.87 7.08 9.09
N SER A 15 7.95 7.61 8.29
CA SER A 15 7.51 9.00 8.31
C SER A 15 5.99 9.08 8.41
N LYS A 16 5.46 10.28 8.69
CA LYS A 16 4.01 10.52 8.70
C LYS A 16 3.31 10.32 7.35
N HIS A 17 4.07 10.28 6.26
CA HIS A 17 3.54 10.13 4.90
C HIS A 17 3.64 8.71 4.37
N GLY A 18 4.40 7.84 5.02
CA GLY A 18 4.77 6.52 4.51
C GLY A 18 6.08 6.04 5.11
N PHE A 19 6.53 4.87 4.69
CA PHE A 19 7.77 4.27 5.15
C PHE A 19 8.60 3.70 4.00
N TRP A 20 9.89 3.54 4.25
CA TRP A 20 10.86 2.95 3.35
C TRP A 20 11.16 1.53 3.81
N LEU A 21 11.18 0.62 2.84
CA LEU A 21 11.43 -0.79 3.01
C LEU A 21 12.62 -1.19 2.14
N LEU A 22 13.71 -1.63 2.76
CA LEU A 22 14.84 -2.22 2.08
C LEU A 22 14.55 -3.70 1.77
N LEU A 23 14.49 -4.01 0.50
CA LEU A 23 14.29 -5.35 -0.04
C LEU A 23 15.56 -5.80 -0.75
N GLY A 24 16.32 -6.66 -0.06
CA GLY A 24 17.65 -7.07 -0.51
C GLY A 24 18.61 -5.87 -0.51
N GLU A 25 18.79 -5.24 -1.66
CA GLU A 25 19.69 -4.09 -1.87
C GLU A 25 18.95 -2.86 -2.41
N GLU A 26 17.61 -2.90 -2.51
CA GLU A 26 16.80 -1.82 -3.05
C GLU A 26 15.85 -1.25 -2.00
N GLU A 27 15.78 0.08 -1.90
CA GLU A 27 14.84 0.77 -1.01
C GLU A 27 13.55 1.13 -1.76
N LEU A 28 12.43 0.62 -1.27
CA LEU A 28 11.10 0.86 -1.78
C LEU A 28 10.34 1.80 -0.86
N LEU A 29 9.74 2.86 -1.41
CA LEU A 29 8.89 3.78 -0.68
C LEU A 29 7.44 3.31 -0.72
N LEU A 30 6.82 3.14 0.45
CA LEU A 30 5.40 2.85 0.61
C LEU A 30 4.68 4.09 1.19
N PRO A 31 4.05 4.92 0.34
CA PRO A 31 3.27 6.05 0.80
C PRO A 31 1.94 5.60 1.43
N PHE A 32 1.62 6.11 2.63
CA PHE A 32 0.32 5.86 3.29
C PHE A 32 -0.88 6.39 2.51
N SER A 33 -0.65 7.28 1.54
CA SER A 33 -1.71 7.76 0.65
C SER A 33 -2.24 6.65 -0.27
N GLU A 34 -1.40 5.69 -0.63
CA GLU A 34 -1.78 4.52 -1.44
C GLU A 34 -2.12 3.32 -0.57
N PHE A 35 -1.46 3.22 0.58
CA PHE A 35 -1.61 2.12 1.52
C PHE A 35 -2.09 2.62 2.90
N PRO A 36 -3.35 3.09 3.03
CA PRO A 36 -3.85 3.73 4.25
C PRO A 36 -3.93 2.77 5.45
N TRP A 37 -3.95 1.45 5.23
CA TRP A 37 -3.93 0.46 6.31
C TRP A 37 -2.65 0.52 7.15
N PHE A 38 -1.52 0.95 6.57
CA PHE A 38 -0.29 1.15 7.36
C PHE A 38 -0.29 2.44 8.18
N HIS A 39 -1.20 3.38 7.92
CA HIS A 39 -1.28 4.63 8.69
C HIS A 39 -1.55 4.38 10.19
N GLN A 40 -2.18 3.26 10.53
CA GLN A 40 -2.48 2.86 11.90
C GLN A 40 -1.62 1.70 12.41
N ALA A 41 -0.67 1.23 11.59
CA ALA A 41 0.25 0.16 11.98
C ALA A 41 1.30 0.67 12.98
N THR A 42 1.66 -0.17 13.94
CA THR A 42 2.78 0.12 14.85
C THR A 42 4.11 -0.20 14.20
N ILE A 43 5.21 0.34 14.74
CA ILE A 43 6.57 0.02 14.26
C ILE A 43 6.83 -1.48 14.30
N GLU A 44 6.42 -2.17 15.37
CA GLU A 44 6.59 -3.62 15.52
C GLU A 44 5.85 -4.37 14.40
N GLN A 45 4.62 -3.96 14.10
CA GLN A 45 3.84 -4.51 12.99
C GLN A 45 4.56 -4.28 11.66
N LEU A 46 5.00 -3.05 11.37
CA LEU A 46 5.70 -2.71 10.13
C LEU A 46 7.00 -3.49 9.95
N THR A 47 7.77 -3.71 11.02
CA THR A 47 9.02 -4.47 10.98
C THR A 47 8.82 -5.99 10.93
N THR A 48 7.63 -6.48 11.28
CA THR A 48 7.31 -7.92 11.26
C THR A 48 6.76 -8.30 9.89
N ILE A 49 7.67 -8.48 8.94
CA ILE A 49 7.37 -8.89 7.56
C ILE A 49 7.82 -10.32 7.33
N GLU A 50 6.96 -11.09 6.69
CA GLU A 50 7.30 -12.34 6.03
C GLU A 50 7.50 -12.09 4.53
N TRP A 51 8.61 -12.59 4.00
CA TRP A 51 8.93 -12.52 2.58
C TRP A 51 8.95 -13.93 2.01
N PRO A 52 7.77 -14.56 1.80
CA PRO A 52 7.67 -15.93 1.31
C PRO A 52 8.14 -16.07 -0.14
N SER A 53 8.15 -14.97 -0.91
CA SER A 53 8.55 -14.95 -2.32
C SER A 53 9.13 -13.59 -2.69
N PRO A 54 10.09 -13.54 -3.63
CA PRO A 54 10.75 -12.29 -4.00
C PRO A 54 9.79 -11.19 -4.43
N ASP A 55 8.66 -11.57 -5.03
CA ASP A 55 7.62 -10.66 -5.51
C ASP A 55 6.52 -10.36 -4.49
N HIS A 56 6.48 -11.02 -3.33
CA HIS A 56 5.34 -10.94 -2.40
C HIS A 56 5.78 -10.79 -0.93
N LEU A 57 5.30 -9.73 -0.30
CA LEU A 57 5.49 -9.40 1.10
C LEU A 57 4.20 -9.64 1.86
N TYR A 58 4.32 -10.14 3.07
CA TYR A 58 3.19 -10.42 3.94
C TYR A 58 3.46 -9.89 5.35
N TRP A 59 2.53 -9.12 5.88
CA TRP A 59 2.54 -8.65 7.25
C TRP A 59 1.58 -9.49 8.09
N PRO A 60 2.04 -10.56 8.76
CA PRO A 60 1.16 -11.45 9.53
C PRO A 60 0.45 -10.74 10.70
N LEU A 61 1.04 -9.67 11.24
CA LEU A 61 0.43 -8.91 12.34
C LEU A 61 -0.62 -7.89 11.87
N LEU A 62 -0.64 -7.55 10.58
CA LEU A 62 -1.62 -6.65 9.97
C LEU A 62 -2.64 -7.41 9.11
N ASP A 63 -2.35 -8.67 8.79
CA ASP A 63 -3.11 -9.46 7.80
C ASP A 63 -3.11 -8.76 6.42
N VAL A 64 -1.97 -8.16 6.05
CA VAL A 64 -1.80 -7.39 4.81
C VAL A 64 -0.79 -8.09 3.92
N ASP A 65 -1.17 -8.33 2.67
CA ASP A 65 -0.26 -8.79 1.63
C ASP A 65 0.04 -7.66 0.63
N LEU A 66 1.30 -7.56 0.17
CA LEU A 66 1.70 -6.61 -0.87
C LEU A 66 2.67 -7.23 -1.85
N SER A 67 2.38 -7.06 -3.13
CA SER A 67 3.31 -7.42 -4.19
C SER A 67 4.34 -6.32 -4.42
N VAL A 68 5.61 -6.71 -4.58
CA VAL A 68 6.71 -5.80 -4.95
C VAL A 68 6.40 -5.06 -6.26
N ALA A 69 5.71 -5.73 -7.19
CA ALA A 69 5.22 -5.12 -8.43
C ALA A 69 4.29 -3.92 -8.17
N SER A 70 3.40 -3.99 -7.18
CA SER A 70 2.50 -2.88 -6.83
C SER A 70 3.24 -1.71 -6.19
N ILE A 71 4.37 -1.96 -5.51
CA ILE A 71 5.21 -0.89 -4.95
C ILE A 71 6.06 -0.23 -6.05
N ARG A 72 6.55 -1.00 -7.03
CA ARG A 72 7.31 -0.47 -8.18
C ARG A 72 6.44 0.26 -9.21
N ASN A 73 5.23 -0.27 -9.45
CA ASN A 73 4.27 0.24 -10.42
C ASN A 73 2.91 0.48 -9.74
N PRO A 74 2.81 1.51 -8.87
CA PRO A 74 1.54 1.86 -8.23
C PRO A 74 0.46 2.24 -9.26
N GLU A 75 0.85 2.75 -10.43
CA GLU A 75 -0.05 3.09 -11.54
C GLU A 75 -0.75 1.89 -12.19
N ASP A 76 -0.14 0.71 -12.14
CA ASP A 76 -0.67 -0.52 -12.77
C ASP A 76 -1.64 -1.26 -11.82
N PHE A 77 -1.49 -1.02 -10.51
CA PHE A 77 -2.31 -1.59 -9.46
C PHE A 77 -3.04 -0.48 -8.68
N PRO A 78 -4.07 0.15 -9.26
CA PRO A 78 -4.90 1.07 -8.49
C PRO A 78 -5.55 0.30 -7.34
N LEU A 79 -5.03 0.50 -6.12
CA LEU A 79 -5.51 -0.12 -4.86
C LEU A 79 -6.93 0.33 -4.50
N MET A 80 -7.49 1.22 -5.30
CA MET A 80 -8.91 1.49 -5.34
C MET A 80 -9.59 0.39 -6.16
N SER A 81 -9.99 -0.69 -5.47
CA SER A 81 -11.40 -1.04 -5.59
C SER A 81 -12.18 0.19 -5.14
N ALA A 82 -12.36 1.13 -6.06
CA ALA A 82 -13.44 2.05 -5.98
C ALA A 82 -14.68 1.16 -5.88
N VAL A 83 -15.15 0.92 -4.66
CA VAL A 83 -16.52 1.34 -4.39
C VAL A 83 -16.55 2.76 -4.93
N SER A 84 -16.92 2.86 -6.20
CA SER A 84 -17.54 4.03 -6.73
C SER A 84 -18.70 4.22 -5.77
N ALA A 85 -18.46 5.05 -4.76
CA ALA A 85 -19.48 5.78 -4.08
C ALA A 85 -20.18 6.51 -5.21
N ASN A 86 -21.19 5.85 -5.78
CA ASN A 86 -22.11 6.42 -6.70
C ASN A 86 -22.74 7.59 -5.96
N PRO A 87 -22.41 8.86 -6.29
CA PRO A 87 -23.31 9.93 -5.94
C PRO A 87 -24.39 9.81 -7.00
N VAL A 88 -25.39 8.97 -6.71
CA VAL A 88 -26.75 9.37 -7.02
C VAL A 88 -26.91 10.82 -6.58
N LEU A 89 -27.62 11.60 -7.41
CA LEU A 89 -27.94 13.04 -7.32
C LEU A 89 -26.94 13.94 -8.08
N GLN A 90 -27.29 14.60 -9.18
CA GLN A 90 -28.48 15.43 -9.38
C GLN A 90 -29.04 15.33 -10.79
N GLY A 91 -30.34 15.00 -10.88
CA GLY A 91 -31.19 15.74 -11.80
C GLY A 91 -31.35 17.15 -11.24
N ASP A 92 -30.92 18.15 -12.01
CA ASP A 92 -31.49 19.49 -11.94
C ASP A 92 -31.45 20.12 -13.33
N THR A 93 -32.62 20.07 -13.94
CA THR A 93 -33.19 21.00 -14.91
C THR A 93 -32.39 22.26 -15.22
N LEU A 94 -31.77 22.33 -16.39
CA LEU A 94 -31.67 23.59 -17.15
C LEU A 94 -31.58 23.29 -18.65
N GLN A 95 -32.74 23.16 -19.30
CA GLN A 95 -32.86 23.55 -20.71
C GLN A 95 -34.07 24.46 -20.86
N VAL A 96 -33.83 25.74 -20.54
CA VAL A 96 -34.62 26.86 -21.04
C VAL A 96 -34.35 26.97 -22.53
N SER A 97 -35.41 26.94 -23.36
CA SER A 97 -35.42 27.50 -24.72
C SER A 97 -36.87 27.61 -25.21
N ARG A 98 -37.54 28.66 -24.72
CA ARG A 98 -38.49 29.46 -25.53
C ARG A 98 -37.63 30.39 -26.41
N PRO A 99 -38.01 30.71 -27.65
CA PRO A 99 -39.26 31.42 -27.97
C PRO A 99 -40.21 30.70 -28.93
#